data_AF-A0A658R5G8-F1
#
_entry.id   AF-A0A658R5G8-F1
#
_cell.length_a   1.000
_cell.length_b   1.000
_cell.length_c   1.000
_cell.angle_alpha   90.00
_cell.angle_beta   90.00
_cell.angle_gamma   90.00
#
_symmetry.space_group_name_H-M   'P 1'
#
loop_
_entity.id
_entity.type
_entity.pdbx_description
1 polymer ?
#
loop_
_entity_poly.entity_id
_entity_poly.type
_entity_poly.pdbx_seq_one_letter_code
_entity_poly.pdbx_strand_id
1 'polypeptide(L)'
;MEILGGIIKGPLHVDRDLEVLGRVAGDVTVQTGCRLLLLRGVVTGDVIIKAGARATLDGRVFGTVFNHGGRVEIRGTVGAVVDTSQAAQTLLAYDAVITSLRA
;
A
#
# COMPACT_ATOMS: atom_id res chain seq x y z
N MET A 1 5.19 -6.00 -15.74
CA MET A 1 4.21 -6.11 -14.65
C MET A 1 4.11 -7.57 -14.27
N GLU A 2 4.51 -7.91 -13.05
CA GLU A 2 4.51 -9.28 -12.52
C GLU A 2 3.28 -9.49 -11.62
N ILE A 3 2.73 -10.70 -11.57
CA ILE A 3 1.60 -11.04 -10.70
C ILE A 3 2.08 -12.05 -9.66
N LEU A 4 1.93 -11.71 -8.38
CA LEU A 4 2.27 -12.57 -7.25
C LEU A 4 0.99 -13.02 -6.54
N GLY A 5 0.70 -14.32 -6.65
CA GLY A 5 -0.50 -14.93 -6.09
C GLY A 5 -0.27 -15.70 -4.79
N GLY A 6 -1.31 -15.85 -3.98
CA GLY A 6 -1.33 -16.77 -2.83
C GLY A 6 -0.98 -16.13 -1.48
N ILE A 7 -0.42 -16.92 -0.57
CA ILE A 7 -0.03 -16.45 0.77
C ILE A 7 1.48 -16.21 0.78
N ILE A 8 1.86 -14.95 0.91
CA ILE A 8 3.25 -14.51 1.05
C ILE A 8 3.51 -14.33 2.54
N LYS A 9 4.49 -15.06 3.09
CA LYS A 9 4.87 -14.97 4.49
C LYS A 9 6.08 -14.05 4.64
N GLY A 10 6.02 -13.14 5.61
CA GLY A 10 7.12 -12.21 5.88
C GLY A 10 7.01 -10.89 5.08
N PRO A 11 7.99 -10.01 5.23
CA PRO A 11 7.99 -8.71 4.58
C PRO A 11 8.13 -8.85 3.06
N LEU A 12 7.38 -8.05 2.31
CA LEU A 12 7.43 -7.96 0.86
C LEU A 12 8.10 -6.66 0.43
N HIS A 13 9.22 -6.77 -0.27
CA HIS A 13 9.87 -5.63 -0.92
C HIS A 13 9.48 -5.59 -2.39
N VAL A 14 8.83 -4.50 -2.79
CA VAL A 14 8.40 -4.26 -4.16
C VAL A 14 9.46 -3.37 -4.82
N ASP A 15 10.40 -4.03 -5.50
CA ASP A 15 11.52 -3.44 -6.24
C ASP A 15 11.24 -3.29 -7.75
N ARG A 16 10.05 -3.70 -8.18
CA ARG A 16 9.56 -3.68 -9.56
C ARG A 16 8.05 -3.59 -9.59
N ASP A 17 7.49 -3.32 -10.76
CA ASP A 17 6.05 -3.19 -10.92
C ASP A 17 5.32 -4.52 -10.68
N LEU A 18 4.60 -4.59 -9.57
CA LEU A 18 4.02 -5.82 -9.03
C LEU A 18 2.50 -5.67 -8.81
N GLU A 19 1.77 -6.73 -9.11
CA GLU A 19 0.40 -6.94 -8.70
C GLU A 19 0.32 -8.08 -7.70
N VAL A 20 -0.36 -7.87 -6.56
CA VAL A 20 -0.45 -8.86 -5.49
C VAL A 20 -1.89 -9.37 -5.37
N LEU A 21 -2.08 -10.64 -5.73
CA LEU A 21 -3.36 -11.34 -5.68
C LEU A 21 -3.36 -12.35 -4.54
N GLY A 22 -3.64 -11.90 -3.32
CA GLY A 22 -3.71 -12.79 -2.17
C GLY A 22 -3.37 -12.11 -0.86
N ARG A 23 -2.72 -12.82 0.05
CA ARG A 23 -2.43 -12.33 1.40
C ARG A 23 -0.94 -12.14 1.60
N VAL A 24 -0.54 -10.94 2.00
CA VAL A 24 0.79 -10.67 2.55
C VAL A 24 0.67 -10.69 4.07
N ALA A 25 1.30 -11.69 4.68
CA ALA A 25 1.40 -11.85 6.13
C ALA A 25 2.69 -11.15 6.63
N GLY A 26 2.71 -9.83 6.54
CA GLY A 26 3.84 -8.98 6.90
C GLY A 26 3.70 -7.57 6.34
N ASP A 27 4.76 -6.80 6.48
CA ASP A 27 4.84 -5.43 5.97
C ASP A 27 5.16 -5.41 4.48
N VAL A 28 4.67 -4.40 3.76
CA VAL A 28 4.96 -4.19 2.35
C VAL A 28 5.72 -2.89 2.18
N THR A 29 6.87 -2.92 1.50
CA THR A 29 7.61 -1.70 1.16
C THR A 29 7.68 -1.52 -0.35
N VAL A 30 7.17 -0.40 -0.85
CA VAL A 30 7.28 -0.01 -2.26
C VAL A 30 8.49 0.90 -2.44
N GLN A 31 9.48 0.43 -3.18
CA GLN A 31 10.73 1.16 -3.40
C GLN A 31 10.53 2.36 -4.34
N THR A 32 11.46 3.30 -4.27
CA THR A 32 11.48 4.51 -5.10
C THR A 32 11.37 4.17 -6.59
N GLY A 33 10.44 4.83 -7.29
CA GLY A 33 10.23 4.64 -8.73
C GLY A 33 9.45 3.39 -9.11
N CYS A 34 9.09 2.53 -8.16
CA CYS A 34 8.28 1.33 -8.42
C CYS A 34 6.78 1.63 -8.32
N ARG A 35 5.98 0.86 -9.07
CA ARG A 35 4.52 0.88 -8.99
C ARG A 35 3.99 -0.42 -8.39
N LEU A 36 3.33 -0.32 -7.24
CA LEU A 36 2.57 -1.42 -6.66
C LEU A 36 1.08 -1.26 -7.01
N LEU A 37 0.49 -2.28 -7.64
CA LEU A 37 -0.94 -2.35 -7.89
C LEU A 37 -1.53 -3.48 -7.02
N LEU A 38 -2.00 -3.17 -5.81
CA LEU A 38 -2.66 -4.15 -4.93
C LEU A 38 -4.14 -4.25 -5.33
N LEU A 39 -4.46 -4.95 -6.41
CA LEU A 39 -5.85 -5.24 -6.72
C LEU A 39 -6.28 -6.57 -6.08
N ARG A 40 -7.12 -6.52 -5.04
CA ARG A 40 -7.74 -7.68 -4.34
C ARG A 40 -6.82 -8.49 -3.41
N GLY A 41 -5.94 -7.81 -2.68
CA GLY A 41 -5.11 -8.44 -1.65
C GLY A 41 -5.48 -8.06 -0.21
N VAL A 42 -4.95 -8.81 0.75
CA VAL A 42 -4.97 -8.48 2.17
C VAL A 42 -3.53 -8.35 2.68
N VAL A 43 -3.20 -7.19 3.25
CA VAL A 43 -1.94 -6.96 3.96
C VAL A 43 -2.23 -6.91 5.44
N THR A 44 -1.59 -7.78 6.22
CA THR A 44 -1.80 -7.81 7.68
C THR A 44 -0.93 -6.83 8.45
N GLY A 45 0.20 -6.40 7.86
CA GLY A 45 1.11 -5.43 8.44
C GLY A 45 0.93 -4.02 7.87
N ASP A 46 2.01 -3.25 7.95
CA ASP A 46 2.08 -1.88 7.46
C ASP A 46 2.45 -1.82 5.98
N VAL A 47 2.12 -0.71 5.33
CA VAL A 47 2.51 -0.44 3.93
C VAL A 47 3.35 0.83 3.90
N ILE A 48 4.61 0.71 3.49
CA ILE A 48 5.57 1.79 3.42
C ILE A 48 5.77 2.19 1.96
N ILE A 49 5.42 3.42 1.63
CA ILE A 49 5.54 3.98 0.29
C ILE A 49 6.71 4.96 0.28
N LYS A 50 7.78 4.61 -0.44
CA LYS A 50 8.95 5.48 -0.57
C LYS A 50 8.66 6.68 -1.48
N ALA A 51 9.50 7.72 -1.37
CA ALA A 51 9.39 8.90 -2.19
C ALA A 51 9.38 8.54 -3.69
N GLY A 52 8.47 9.16 -4.46
CA GLY A 52 8.31 8.87 -5.89
C GLY A 52 7.73 7.50 -6.25
N ALA A 53 7.46 6.64 -5.27
CA ALA A 53 6.76 5.38 -5.48
C ALA A 53 5.26 5.62 -5.73
N ARG A 54 4.59 4.65 -6.37
CA ARG A 54 3.15 4.70 -6.61
C ARG A 54 2.48 3.44 -6.10
N ALA A 55 1.39 3.57 -5.36
CA ALA A 55 0.60 2.45 -4.88
C ALA A 55 -0.89 2.66 -5.12
N THR A 56 -1.57 1.63 -5.60
CA THR A 56 -3.04 1.58 -5.59
C THR A 56 -3.48 0.44 -4.68
N LEU A 57 -4.32 0.73 -3.69
CA LEU A 57 -4.77 -0.19 -2.66
C LEU A 57 -6.28 -0.47 -2.82
N ASP A 58 -6.64 -1.48 -3.62
CA ASP A 58 -8.03 -1.95 -3.81
C ASP A 58 -8.36 -3.15 -2.90
N GLY A 59 -7.65 -3.26 -1.77
CA GLY A 59 -7.74 -4.38 -0.85
C GLY A 59 -7.94 -3.94 0.58
N ARG A 60 -7.55 -4.81 1.52
CA ARG A 60 -7.54 -4.49 2.94
C ARG A 60 -6.12 -4.41 3.48
N VAL A 61 -5.77 -3.28 4.08
CA VAL A 61 -4.55 -3.12 4.88
C VAL A 61 -4.97 -3.01 6.34
N PHE A 62 -4.55 -3.95 7.18
CA PHE A 62 -4.87 -3.91 8.60
C PHE A 62 -3.99 -2.90 9.38
N GLY A 63 -2.77 -2.67 8.92
CA GLY A 63 -1.84 -1.72 9.52
C GLY A 63 -2.00 -0.29 8.99
N THR A 64 -0.90 0.45 9.11
CA THR A 64 -0.76 1.84 8.71
C THR A 64 -0.10 1.94 7.33
N VAL A 65 -0.64 2.82 6.49
CA VAL A 65 0.02 3.24 5.25
C VAL A 65 0.87 4.46 5.57
N PHE A 66 2.20 4.29 5.52
CA PHE A 66 3.17 5.37 5.65
C PHE A 66 3.58 5.87 4.27
N ASN A 67 3.19 7.10 3.94
CA ASN A 67 3.54 7.73 2.68
C ASN A 67 4.68 8.74 2.87
N HIS A 68 5.89 8.36 2.45
CA HIS A 68 7.10 9.18 2.60
C HIS A 68 7.35 10.13 1.41
N GLY A 69 6.32 10.50 0.64
CA GLY A 69 6.44 11.36 -0.55
C GLY A 69 6.19 10.64 -1.87
N GLY A 70 5.46 9.53 -1.83
CA GLY A 70 4.92 8.86 -3.00
C GLY A 70 3.47 9.24 -3.26
N ARG A 71 2.86 8.55 -4.22
CA ARG A 71 1.44 8.68 -4.55
C ARG A 71 0.69 7.41 -4.20
N VAL A 72 -0.29 7.51 -3.32
CA VAL A 72 -1.15 6.39 -2.89
C VAL A 72 -2.58 6.68 -3.29
N GLU A 73 -3.22 5.72 -3.93
CA GLU A 73 -4.65 5.74 -4.19
C GLU A 73 -5.32 4.61 -3.39
N ILE A 74 -6.20 4.95 -2.47
CA ILE A 74 -6.89 4.01 -1.60
C ILE A 74 -8.31 3.83 -2.12
N ARG A 75 -8.65 2.59 -2.47
CA ARG A 75 -9.96 2.16 -2.99
C ARG A 75 -10.59 1.04 -2.16
N GLY A 76 -10.00 0.77 -0.99
CA GLY A 76 -10.42 -0.29 -0.08
C GLY A 76 -10.39 0.15 1.37
N THR A 77 -10.11 -0.78 2.27
CA THR A 77 -10.10 -0.51 3.71
C THR A 77 -8.66 -0.46 4.23
N VAL A 78 -8.32 0.61 4.94
CA VAL A 78 -7.00 0.80 5.53
C VAL A 78 -7.13 1.10 7.02
N GLY A 79 -6.24 0.51 7.82
CA GLY A 79 -6.14 0.72 9.27
C GLY A 79 -5.95 2.20 9.61
N ALA A 80 -4.86 2.76 9.10
CA ALA A 80 -4.53 4.17 9.20
C ALA A 80 -3.70 4.67 8.01
N VAL A 81 -3.66 5.99 7.83
CA VAL A 81 -2.77 6.64 6.86
C VAL A 81 -1.98 7.72 7.57
N VAL A 82 -0.68 7.77 7.30
CA VAL A 82 0.25 8.78 7.81
C VAL A 82 1.12 9.28 6.64
N ASP A 83 0.90 10.54 6.27
CA ASP A 83 1.72 11.24 5.28
C ASP A 83 2.88 11.94 5.99
N THR A 84 4.12 11.46 5.81
CA THR A 84 5.29 12.00 6.54
C THR A 84 6.09 13.04 5.75
N SER A 85 5.61 13.43 4.57
CA SER A 85 6.32 14.32 3.64
C SER A 85 5.33 15.25 2.97
N GLN A 86 5.71 16.50 2.73
CA GLN A 86 4.87 17.45 1.98
C GLN A 86 4.65 17.03 0.51
N ALA A 87 5.51 16.17 -0.03
CA ALA A 87 5.34 15.59 -1.36
C ALA A 87 4.39 14.39 -1.39
N ALA A 88 3.91 13.92 -0.22
CA ALA A 88 3.01 12.79 -0.14
C ALA A 88 1.65 13.16 -0.75
N GLN A 89 1.17 12.30 -1.65
CA GLN A 89 -0.15 12.44 -2.25
C GLN A 89 -0.98 11.20 -1.92
N THR A 90 -1.94 11.35 -1.03
CA THR A 90 -2.91 10.29 -0.72
C THR A 90 -4.27 10.67 -1.29
N LEU A 91 -4.78 9.85 -2.21
CA LEU A 91 -6.09 9.98 -2.82
C LEU A 91 -7.01 8.90 -2.25
N LEU A 92 -8.15 9.30 -1.71
CA LEU A 92 -9.18 8.39 -1.22
C LEU A 92 -10.29 8.31 -2.26
N ALA A 93 -10.61 7.10 -2.69
CA ALA A 93 -11.82 6.86 -3.47
C ALA A 93 -13.07 7.07 -2.62
N TYR A 94 -14.21 7.25 -3.28
CA TYR A 94 -15.48 7.56 -2.63
C TYR A 94 -15.94 6.50 -1.62
N ASP A 95 -15.52 5.25 -1.82
CA ASP A 95 -15.83 4.07 -1.02
C ASP A 95 -14.66 3.60 -0.13
N ALA A 96 -13.58 4.38 -0.08
CA ALA A 96 -12.44 4.09 0.78
C ALA A 96 -12.84 4.22 2.26
N VAL A 97 -12.42 3.25 3.08
CA VAL A 97 -12.67 3.25 4.52
C VAL A 97 -11.35 3.34 5.26
N ILE A 98 -11.15 4.41 6.02
CA ILE A 98 -10.04 4.54 6.95
C ILE A 98 -10.58 4.38 8.37
N THR A 99 -10.11 3.33 9.07
CA THR A 99 -10.61 3.04 10.42
C THR A 99 -10.04 3.95 11.50
N SER A 100 -8.86 4.54 11.27
CA SER A 100 -8.29 5.57 12.12
C SER A 100 -7.41 6.50 11.29
N LEU A 101 -7.72 7.79 11.23
CA LEU A 101 -6.87 8.77 10.54
C LEU A 101 -6.08 9.54 11.61
N ARG A 102 -4.75 9.46 11.57
CA ARG A 102 -3.87 10.37 12.33
C ARG A 102 -3.18 11.27 11.31
N ALA A 103 -3.76 12.44 11.10
CA ALA A 103 -3.20 13.52 10.29
C ALA A 103 -2.01 14.17 11.00
#